data_AF-J7THK0-F1
#
_entry.id   AF-J7THK0-F1
#
_cell.length_a   1.000
_cell.length_b   1.000
_cell.length_c   1.000
_cell.angle_alpha   90.00
_cell.angle_beta   90.00
_cell.angle_gamma   90.00
#
_symmetry.space_group_name_H-M   'P 1'
#
loop_
_entity.id
_entity.type
_entity.pdbx_description
1 polymer ?
#
loop_
_entity_poly.entity_id
_entity_poly.type
_entity_poly.pdbx_seq_one_letter_code
_entity_poly.pdbx_strand_id
1 'polypeptide(L)' 'MAHVFVIDLATWLFVLPMWPFVLVVLPITLVYIGIGAVIARAPGRWGQLGRGMMIGSLSGPLSLLIFIPAFIIAGAIGPL' A
#
# COMPACT_ATOMS: atom_id res chain seq x y z
N MET A 1 -3.49 -13.74 -4.96
CA MET A 1 -2.97 -12.95 -3.83
C MET A 1 -1.66 -12.24 -4.17
N ALA A 2 -0.59 -12.94 -4.58
CA ALA A 2 0.66 -12.31 -5.02
C ALA A 2 0.46 -11.27 -6.13
N HIS A 3 -0.42 -11.54 -7.11
CA HIS A 3 -0.81 -10.59 -8.15
C HIS A 3 -1.35 -9.25 -7.59
N VAL A 4 -2.18 -9.28 -6.55
CA VAL A 4 -2.76 -8.07 -5.94
C VAL A 4 -1.66 -7.26 -5.24
N PHE A 5 -0.75 -7.94 -4.55
CA PHE A 5 0.41 -7.31 -3.94
C PHE A 5 1.33 -6.65 -4.98
N VAL A 6 1.58 -7.31 -6.11
CA VAL A 6 2.43 -6.77 -7.18
C VAL A 6 1.79 -5.55 -7.86
N ILE A 7 0.48 -5.58 -8.11
CA ILE A 7 -0.23 -4.44 -8.70
C ILE A 7 -0.26 -3.26 -7.73
N ASP A 8 -0.54 -3.50 -6.45
CA ASP A 8 -0.59 -2.45 -5.44
C ASP A 8 0.81 -1.85 -5.24
N LEU A 9 1.87 -2.68 -5.20
CA LEU A 9 3.26 -2.24 -5.12
C LEU A 9 3.65 -1.40 -6.35
N ALA A 10 3.31 -1.85 -7.55
CA ALA A 10 3.56 -1.10 -8.78
C ALA A 10 2.79 0.23 -8.78
N THR A 11 1.53 0.22 -8.36
CA THR A 11 0.71 1.45 -8.25
C THR A 11 1.38 2.45 -7.32
N TRP A 12 1.82 2.00 -6.14
CA TRP A 12 2.50 2.88 -5.18
C TRP A 12 3.86 3.36 -5.66
N LEU A 13 4.63 2.53 -6.37
CA LEU A 13 5.91 2.92 -6.99
C LEU A 13 5.76 4.11 -7.94
N PHE A 14 4.69 4.11 -8.75
CA PHE A 14 4.42 5.19 -9.72
C PHE A 14 3.65 6.37 -9.12
N VAL A 15 2.81 6.14 -8.11
CA VAL A 15 2.00 7.19 -7.48
C VAL A 15 2.80 8.03 -6.48
N LEU A 16 3.74 7.43 -5.72
CA LEU A 16 4.56 8.13 -4.72
C LEU A 16 5.30 9.36 -5.26
N PRO A 17 5.94 9.32 -6.44
CA PRO A 17 6.60 10.48 -7.04
C PRO A 17 5.61 11.55 -7.52
N MET A 18 4.33 11.21 -7.71
CA MET A 18 3.30 12.08 -8.26
C MET A 18 2.52 12.79 -7.14
N TRP A 19 3.20 13.67 -6.38
CA TRP A 19 2.58 14.55 -5.38
C TRP A 19 1.66 15.56 -6.08
N PRO A 20 0.38 15.22 -6.31
CA PRO A 20 -0.62 15.20 -5.24
C PRO A 20 -1.44 13.91 -5.11
N PHE A 21 -1.31 12.96 -6.04
CA PHE A 21 -2.10 11.72 -6.07
C PHE A 21 -1.96 10.90 -4.78
N VAL A 22 -0.80 10.95 -4.14
CA VAL A 22 -0.55 10.31 -2.83
C VAL A 22 -1.59 10.71 -1.79
N LEU A 23 -2.01 11.99 -1.77
CA LEU A 23 -2.97 12.50 -0.78
C LEU A 23 -4.39 11.94 -0.98
N VAL A 24 -4.71 11.44 -2.17
CA VAL A 24 -6.01 10.84 -2.49
C VAL A 24 -5.95 9.32 -2.41
N VAL A 25 -4.89 8.73 -2.95
CA VAL A 25 -4.71 7.28 -3.01
C VAL A 25 -4.44 6.71 -1.61
N LEU A 26 -3.66 7.40 -0.76
CA LEU A 26 -3.36 6.94 0.59
C LEU A 26 -4.61 6.73 1.46
N PRO A 27 -5.51 7.72 1.62
CA PRO A 27 -6.76 7.51 2.36
C PRO A 27 -7.60 6.36 1.82
N ILE A 28 -7.72 6.24 0.49
CA ILE A 28 -8.52 5.19 -0.14
C ILE A 28 -7.94 3.81 0.17
N THR A 29 -6.62 3.65 0.08
CA THR A 29 -5.94 2.40 0.45
C THR A 29 -6.14 2.07 1.93
N LEU A 30 -6.06 3.05 2.84
CA LEU A 30 -6.32 2.83 4.26
C LEU A 30 -7.77 2.41 4.54
N VAL A 31 -8.74 3.01 3.86
CA VAL A 31 -10.16 2.62 3.93
C VAL A 31 -10.35 1.17 3.45
N TYR A 32 -9.72 0.81 2.33
CA TYR A 32 -9.78 -0.55 1.79
C TYR A 32 -9.15 -1.59 2.74
N ILE A 33 -8.01 -1.28 3.37
CA ILE A 33 -7.42 -2.09 4.44
C ILE A 33 -8.40 -2.26 5.60
N GLY A 34 -9.05 -1.17 6.03
CA GLY A 34 -10.06 -1.18 7.08
C GLY A 34 -11.23 -2.11 6.76
N ILE A 35 -11.75 -2.05 5.53
CA ILE A 35 -12.80 -2.95 5.04
C ILE A 35 -12.31 -4.41 5.07
N GLY A 36 -11.10 -4.68 4.58
CA GLY A 36 -10.48 -6.00 4.63
C GLY A 36 -10.36 -6.53 6.07
N ALA A 37 -9.98 -5.68 7.02
CA ALA A 37 -9.88 -6.02 8.44
C ALA A 37 -11.23 -6.34 9.08
N VAL A 38 -12.30 -5.64 8.69
CA VAL A 38 -13.67 -5.95 9.12
C VAL A 38 -14.11 -7.30 8.56
N ILE A 39 -13.90 -7.54 7.26
CA ILE A 39 -14.24 -8.82 6.60
C ILE A 39 -13.43 -9.98 7.20
N ALA A 40 -12.18 -9.75 7.58
CA ALA A 40 -11.30 -10.74 8.19
C ALA A 40 -11.82 -11.28 9.55
N ARG A 41 -12.75 -10.57 10.20
CA ARG A 41 -13.40 -11.00 11.45
C ARG A 41 -14.50 -12.04 11.24
N ALA A 42 -15.00 -12.21 10.01
CA ALA A 42 -16.04 -13.18 9.71
C ALA A 42 -15.52 -14.62 9.76
N PRO A 43 -16.29 -15.59 10.26
CA PRO A 43 -15.91 -17.00 10.23
C PRO A 43 -15.94 -17.58 8.81
N GLY A 44 -15.11 -18.60 8.56
CA GLY A 44 -15.09 -19.36 7.31
C GLY A 44 -14.41 -18.64 6.13
N ARG A 45 -14.93 -18.86 4.92
CA ARG A 45 -14.34 -18.37 3.66
C ARG A 45 -14.23 -16.84 3.58
N TRP A 46 -15.18 -16.13 4.19
CA TRP A 46 -15.18 -14.67 4.23
C TRP A 46 -14.00 -14.10 5.04
N GLY A 47 -13.66 -14.71 6.19
CA GLY A 47 -12.49 -14.33 6.98
C GLY A 47 -11.16 -14.57 6.26
N GLN A 48 -11.06 -15.68 5.51
CA GLN A 48 -9.88 -15.94 4.65
C GLN A 48 -9.74 -14.90 3.54
N LEU A 49 -10.85 -14.49 2.93
CA LEU A 49 -10.86 -13.43 1.91
C LEU A 49 -10.36 -12.10 2.51
N GLY A 50 -10.90 -11.70 3.65
CA GLY A 50 -10.49 -10.46 4.33
C GLY A 50 -9.01 -10.45 4.72
N ARG A 51 -8.47 -11.57 5.22
CA ARG A 51 -7.03 -11.71 5.49
C ARG A 51 -6.19 -11.62 4.22
N GLY A 52 -6.65 -12.22 3.12
CA GLY A 52 -6.01 -12.11 1.82
C GLY A 52 -6.00 -10.67 1.28
N MET A 53 -7.11 -9.94 1.45
CA MET A 53 -7.20 -8.52 1.12
C MET A 53 -6.21 -7.70 1.94
N MET A 54 -6.13 -7.93 3.26
CA MET A 54 -5.17 -7.22 4.13
C MET A 54 -3.72 -7.44 3.69
N ILE A 55 -3.33 -8.69 3.41
CA ILE A 55 -1.95 -9.00 2.97
C ILE A 55 -1.63 -8.34 1.63
N GLY A 56 -2.58 -8.34 0.69
CA GLY A 56 -2.39 -7.66 -0.60
C GLY A 56 -2.25 -6.14 -0.46
N SER A 57 -3.00 -5.55 0.47
CA SER A 57 -3.06 -4.10 0.70
C SER A 57 -1.91 -3.56 1.55
N LEU A 58 -1.12 -4.42 2.20
CA LEU A 58 0.06 -4.02 2.97
C LEU A 58 1.17 -3.43 2.09
N SER A 59 1.13 -3.69 0.79
CA SER A 59 2.16 -3.23 -0.14
C SER A 59 2.23 -1.71 -0.21
N GLY A 60 1.08 -1.01 -0.17
CA GLY A 60 1.06 0.45 -0.16
C GLY A 60 1.78 1.10 1.02
N PRO A 61 1.40 0.80 2.26
CA PRO A 61 2.11 1.28 3.45
C PRO A 61 3.59 0.88 3.47
N LEU A 62 3.92 -0.34 3.08
CA LEU A 62 5.32 -0.81 2.97
C LEU A 62 6.12 -0.01 1.95
N SER A 63 5.50 0.34 0.81
CA SER A 63 6.12 1.16 -0.22
C SER A 63 6.49 2.53 0.32
N LEU A 64 5.58 3.18 1.06
CA LEU A 64 5.86 4.47 1.71
C LEU A 64 7.02 4.37 2.68
N LEU A 65 7.03 3.32 3.52
CA LEU A 65 8.09 3.06 4.49
C LEU A 65 9.47 2.91 3.85
N ILE A 66 9.55 2.41 2.62
CA ILE A 66 10.81 2.23 1.89
C ILE A 66 11.17 3.49 1.09
N PHE A 67 10.21 4.05 0.35
CA PHE A 67 10.46 5.14 -0.60
C PHE A 67 10.66 6.49 0.08
N ILE A 68 9.92 6.81 1.15
CA ILE A 68 10.12 8.07 1.87
C ILE A 68 11.57 8.23 2.35
N PRO A 69 12.16 7.28 3.11
CA PRO A 69 13.55 7.41 3.54
C PRO A 69 14.53 7.33 2.37
N ALA A 70 14.26 6.51 1.34
CA ALA A 70 15.12 6.46 0.15
C ALA A 70 15.16 7.82 -0.58
N PHE A 71 14.03 8.51 -0.73
CA PHE A 71 13.96 9.85 -1.31
C PHE A 71 14.66 10.90 -0.43
N ILE A 72 14.52 10.82 0.89
CA ILE A 72 15.22 11.73 1.83
C ILE A 72 16.73 11.55 1.69
N ILE A 73 17.22 10.31 1.67
CA ILE A 73 18.64 9.99 1.50
C ILE A 73 19.14 10.47 0.14
N ALA A 74 18.41 10.18 -0.94
CA ALA A 74 18.78 10.62 -2.29
C ALA A 74 18.82 12.16 -2.40
N GLY A 75 17.85 12.86 -1.80
CA GLY A 75 17.84 14.33 -1.74
C GLY A 75 19.01 14.90 -0.92
N ALA A 76 19.44 14.20 0.13
CA ALA A 76 20.57 14.61 0.96
C ALA A 76 21.94 14.40 0.28
N ILE A 77 22.04 13.43 -0.65
CA ILE A 77 23.26 13.16 -1.42
C ILE A 77 23.45 14.21 -2.53
N GLY A 78 22.40 14.98 -2.89
CA GLY A 78 22.41 15.94 -3.99
C GLY A 78 22.35 15.26 -5.36
N PRO A 79 22.13 16.03 -6.46
CA PRO A 79 22.18 15.46 -7.80
C PRO A 79 23.59 14.90 -8.05
N LEU A 80 23.65 13.62 -8.46
CA LEU A 80 24.87 13.01 -9.01
C LEU A 80 25.23 13.68 -10.35
#